data_AF-A0A2I0LGI5-F1
#
_entry.id   AF-A0A2I0LGI5-F1
#
_cell.length_a   1.000
_cell.length_b   1.000
_cell.length_c   1.000
_cell.angle_alpha   90.00
_cell.angle_beta   90.00
_cell.angle_gamma   90.00
#
_symmetry.space_group_name_H-M   'P 1'
#
loop_
_entity.id
_entity.type
_entity.pdbx_description
1 polymer ?
#
loop_
_entity_poly.entity_id
_entity_poly.type
_entity_poly.pdbx_seq_one_letter_code
_entity_poly.pdbx_strand_id
1 'polypeptide(L)'
;EIHDLLSDYELKYCFVDKYKGTAFVTLLNGEQAELAIRQFHRTQLRDREISVQLQPPDALLCIANLPQLYTQHQFEELVRPFGNVERCFLVYSEETGHSKGYGFVEYMKKDSAARAKSDLLGKQLGTRTLYVHWTDGTQLTPELLQSRCLCVDKLPHGYADLAELRRVFSSTHTPVFCQ
;
A
#
# COMPACT_ATOMS: atom_id res chain seq x y z
N GLU A 1 -9.31 -10.15 29.94
CA GLU A 1 -10.41 -10.41 28.99
C GLU A 1 -9.92 -10.76 27.60
N ILE A 2 -9.37 -9.85 26.77
CA ILE A 2 -8.88 -10.24 25.43
C ILE A 2 -7.71 -11.24 25.50
N HIS A 3 -6.78 -11.05 26.44
CA HIS A 3 -5.70 -12.02 26.69
C HIS A 3 -6.22 -13.39 27.15
N ASP A 4 -7.35 -13.43 27.89
CA ASP A 4 -7.95 -14.68 28.35
C ASP A 4 -8.73 -15.35 27.21
N LEU A 5 -9.42 -14.56 26.39
CA LEU A 5 -10.15 -15.04 25.22
C LEU A 5 -9.20 -15.68 24.20
N LEU A 6 -8.02 -15.09 24.02
CA LEU A 6 -7.01 -15.55 23.06
C LEU A 6 -5.88 -16.34 23.76
N SER A 7 -6.15 -16.99 24.89
CA SER A 7 -5.13 -17.70 25.68
C SER A 7 -4.42 -18.82 24.93
N ASP A 8 -5.10 -19.42 23.95
CA ASP A 8 -4.57 -20.51 23.12
C ASP A 8 -3.61 -20.02 22.01
N TYR A 9 -3.45 -18.71 21.89
CA TYR A 9 -2.67 -18.06 20.83
C TYR A 9 -1.48 -17.30 21.42
N GLU A 10 -0.42 -17.17 20.63
CA GLU A 10 0.74 -16.38 21.03
C GLU A 10 0.58 -14.92 20.56
N LEU A 11 0.26 -14.03 21.49
CA LEU A 11 0.06 -12.61 21.21
C LEU A 11 1.40 -11.88 21.23
N LYS A 12 1.77 -11.29 20.09
CA LYS A 12 2.90 -10.35 19.99
C LYS A 12 2.52 -8.94 20.38
N TYR A 13 1.28 -8.53 20.09
CA TYR A 13 0.75 -7.21 20.42
C TYR A 13 -0.75 -7.30 20.70
N CYS A 14 -1.22 -6.49 21.65
CA CYS A 14 -2.63 -6.38 21.99
C CYS A 14 -2.92 -4.95 22.44
N PHE A 15 -3.83 -4.28 21.74
CA PHE A 15 -4.30 -2.94 22.09
C PHE A 15 -5.82 -2.93 22.10
N VAL A 16 -6.41 -2.40 23.16
CA VAL A 16 -7.86 -2.29 23.32
C VAL A 16 -8.26 -0.83 23.38
N ASP A 17 -8.99 -0.37 22.37
CA ASP A 17 -9.66 0.91 22.38
C ASP A 17 -11.02 0.76 23.07
N LYS A 18 -11.05 1.08 24.37
CA LYS A 18 -12.24 0.97 25.21
C LYS A 18 -13.36 1.93 24.77
N TYR A 19 -13.02 3.05 24.13
CA TYR A 19 -14.01 4.04 23.70
C TYR A 19 -14.74 3.57 22.44
N LYS A 20 -14.02 2.92 21.53
CA LYS A 20 -14.61 2.36 20.30
C LYS A 20 -15.12 0.93 20.47
N GLY A 21 -14.76 0.25 21.56
CA GLY A 21 -15.08 -1.16 21.76
C GLY A 21 -14.36 -2.06 20.76
N THR A 22 -13.16 -1.68 20.33
CA THR A 22 -12.36 -2.42 19.33
C THR A 22 -11.04 -2.88 19.95
N ALA A 23 -10.55 -4.04 19.53
CA ALA A 23 -9.22 -4.53 19.88
C ALA A 23 -8.41 -4.79 18.62
N PHE A 24 -7.12 -4.48 18.68
CA PHE A 24 -6.13 -4.77 17.65
C PHE A 24 -5.13 -5.75 18.24
N VAL A 25 -5.01 -6.92 17.61
CA VAL A 25 -4.18 -8.02 18.11
C VAL A 25 -3.25 -8.49 16.99
N THR A 26 -1.96 -8.59 17.30
CA THR A 26 -0.97 -9.23 16.43
C THR A 26 -0.62 -10.58 17.03
N LEU A 27 -0.90 -11.65 16.27
CA LEU A 27 -0.54 -13.02 16.65
C LEU A 27 0.82 -13.40 16.05
N LEU A 28 1.33 -14.57 16.44
CA LEU A 28 2.64 -15.05 15.99
C LEU A 28 2.77 -15.14 14.47
N ASN A 29 1.73 -15.58 13.77
CA ASN A 29 1.74 -15.80 12.33
C ASN A 29 0.32 -15.80 11.74
N GLY A 30 0.24 -15.89 10.41
CA GLY A 30 -1.04 -15.91 9.68
C GLY A 30 -1.92 -17.13 9.99
N GLU A 31 -1.32 -18.29 10.28
CA GLU A 31 -2.06 -19.50 10.65
C GLU A 31 -2.85 -19.29 11.96
N GLN A 32 -2.20 -18.74 12.99
CA GLN A 32 -2.89 -18.37 14.24
C GLN A 32 -3.98 -17.33 14.00
N ALA A 33 -3.76 -16.35 13.11
CA ALA A 33 -4.79 -15.36 12.76
C ALA A 33 -6.02 -15.99 12.11
N GLU A 34 -5.83 -16.91 11.15
CA GLU A 34 -6.93 -17.62 10.54
C GLU A 34 -7.70 -18.49 11.53
N LEU A 35 -7.00 -19.22 12.39
CA LEU A 35 -7.60 -20.05 13.43
C LEU A 35 -8.41 -19.20 14.42
N ALA A 36 -7.86 -18.08 14.89
CA ALA A 36 -8.55 -17.16 15.79
C ALA A 36 -9.81 -16.56 15.14
N ILE A 37 -9.74 -16.18 13.86
CA ILE A 37 -10.92 -15.70 13.12
C ILE A 37 -11.98 -16.79 13.05
N ARG A 38 -11.63 -18.02 12.68
CA ARG A 38 -12.58 -19.13 12.59
C ARG A 38 -13.22 -19.46 13.94
N GLN A 39 -12.45 -19.38 15.02
CA GLN A 39 -12.91 -19.72 16.37
C GLN A 39 -13.79 -18.62 16.97
N PHE A 40 -13.47 -17.33 16.76
CA PHE A 40 -14.08 -16.23 17.50
C PHE A 40 -15.00 -15.31 16.67
N HIS A 41 -14.90 -15.31 15.34
CA HIS A 41 -15.81 -14.49 14.52
C HIS A 41 -17.27 -14.92 14.73
N ARG A 42 -18.14 -13.95 15.05
CA ARG A 42 -19.56 -14.14 15.39
C ARG A 42 -19.83 -15.02 16.62
N THR A 43 -18.87 -15.09 17.54
CA THR A 43 -19.12 -15.68 18.86
C THR A 43 -19.70 -14.65 19.82
N GLN A 44 -20.36 -15.12 20.88
CA GLN A 44 -20.88 -14.25 21.94
C GLN A 44 -19.80 -14.05 23.01
N LEU A 45 -19.40 -12.79 23.21
CA LEU A 45 -18.56 -12.39 24.34
C LEU A 45 -19.43 -11.59 25.31
N ARG A 46 -19.86 -12.25 26.39
CA ARG A 46 -20.93 -11.78 27.28
C ARG A 46 -22.23 -11.64 26.47
N ASP A 47 -22.83 -10.45 26.47
CA ASP A 47 -24.11 -10.16 25.81
C ASP A 47 -23.93 -9.49 24.44
N ARG A 48 -22.74 -9.58 23.83
CA ARG A 48 -22.44 -9.00 22.52
C ARG A 48 -21.77 -10.00 21.59
N GLU A 49 -22.29 -10.05 20.36
CA GLU A 49 -21.64 -10.75 19.27
C GLU A 49 -20.39 -9.96 18.85
N ILE A 50 -19.25 -10.64 18.76
CA ILE A 50 -18.00 -10.03 18.32
C ILE A 50 -17.71 -10.38 16.85
N SER A 51 -17.23 -9.40 16.10
CA SER A 51 -16.71 -9.61 14.75
C SER A 51 -15.19 -9.64 14.80
N VAL A 52 -14.60 -10.78 14.44
CA VAL A 52 -13.15 -10.95 14.34
C VAL A 52 -12.78 -11.10 12.88
N GLN A 53 -11.93 -10.23 12.37
CA GLN A 53 -11.51 -10.23 10.97
C GLN A 53 -10.05 -9.79 10.89
N LEU A 54 -9.38 -10.09 9.78
CA LEU A 54 -8.06 -9.51 9.51
C LEU A 54 -8.20 -7.99 9.52
N GLN A 55 -7.24 -7.32 10.16
CA GLN A 55 -7.17 -5.86 10.09
C GLN A 55 -7.00 -5.48 8.61
N PRO A 56 -7.92 -4.69 8.03
CA PRO A 56 -7.73 -4.20 6.67
C PRO A 56 -6.43 -3.40 6.62
N PRO A 57 -5.59 -3.62 5.60
CA PRO A 57 -4.35 -2.86 5.43
C PRO A 57 -4.70 -1.39 5.17
N ASP A 58 -4.64 -0.55 6.20
CA ASP A 58 -4.97 0.88 6.13
C ASP A 58 -3.73 1.79 6.20
N ALA A 59 -2.55 1.17 6.10
CA ALA A 59 -1.23 1.78 6.19
C ALA A 59 -0.37 1.54 4.94
N LEU A 60 -1.01 1.27 3.80
CA LEU A 60 -0.38 1.03 2.51
C LEU A 60 -0.32 2.30 1.65
N LEU A 61 0.86 2.58 1.11
CA LEU A 61 1.11 3.68 0.18
C LEU A 61 1.66 3.15 -1.15
N CYS A 62 1.24 3.79 -2.25
CA CYS A 62 1.96 3.74 -3.51
C CYS A 62 2.86 4.98 -3.60
N ILE A 63 4.15 4.77 -3.88
CA ILE A 63 5.13 5.83 -4.14
C ILE A 63 5.53 5.71 -5.61
N ALA A 64 5.20 6.73 -6.40
CA ALA A 64 5.39 6.78 -7.83
C ALA A 64 6.30 7.92 -8.27
N ASN A 65 6.63 7.91 -9.57
CA ASN A 65 7.60 8.80 -10.20
C ASN A 65 9.02 8.66 -9.61
N LEU A 66 9.39 7.43 -9.24
CA LEU A 66 10.75 7.09 -8.85
C LEU A 66 11.67 7.09 -10.09
N PRO A 67 12.98 7.40 -9.93
CA PRO A 67 13.95 7.19 -10.99
C PRO A 67 13.93 5.74 -11.48
N GLN A 68 14.07 5.53 -12.79
CA GLN A 68 13.98 4.19 -13.37
C GLN A 68 15.10 3.24 -12.89
N LEU A 69 16.26 3.82 -12.53
CA LEU A 69 17.41 3.10 -11.97
C LEU A 69 17.36 2.95 -10.45
N TYR A 70 16.28 3.40 -9.80
CA TYR A 70 16.14 3.29 -8.35
C TYR A 70 15.99 1.82 -7.96
N THR A 71 16.87 1.35 -7.07
CA THR A 71 16.91 -0.06 -6.68
C THR A 71 15.95 -0.37 -5.54
N GLN A 72 15.59 -1.65 -5.38
CA GLN A 72 14.77 -2.11 -4.25
C GLN A 72 15.39 -1.70 -2.90
N HIS A 73 16.70 -1.89 -2.74
CA HIS A 73 17.41 -1.48 -1.54
C HIS A 73 17.34 0.04 -1.29
N GLN A 74 17.48 0.86 -2.34
CA GLN A 74 17.33 2.32 -2.21
C GLN A 74 15.90 2.71 -1.82
N PHE A 75 14.90 1.99 -2.35
CA PHE A 75 13.50 2.19 -1.99
C PHE A 75 13.22 1.85 -0.52
N GLU A 76 13.75 0.73 -0.03
CA GLU A 76 13.69 0.37 1.39
C GLU A 76 14.35 1.43 2.29
N GLU A 77 15.54 1.90 1.92
CA GLU A 77 16.25 2.95 2.65
C GLU A 77 15.48 4.28 2.67
N LEU A 78 14.73 4.60 1.62
CA LEU A 78 13.89 5.79 1.54
C LEU A 78 12.71 5.74 2.53
N VAL A 79 12.10 4.57 2.70
CA VAL A 79 10.83 4.41 3.43
C VAL A 79 11.00 3.91 4.87
N ARG A 80 12.11 3.23 5.19
CA ARG A 80 12.39 2.72 6.55
C ARG A 80 12.36 3.77 7.68
N PRO A 81 12.73 5.06 7.49
CA PRO A 81 12.80 5.99 8.62
C PRO A 81 11.45 6.32 9.26
N PHE A 82 10.33 6.07 8.55
CA PHE A 82 9.00 6.46 9.01
C PHE A 82 8.36 5.46 9.99
N GLY A 83 8.83 4.21 10.01
CA GLY A 83 8.36 3.17 10.93
C GLY A 83 8.66 1.76 10.45
N ASN A 84 8.19 0.77 11.22
CA ASN A 84 8.35 -0.64 10.87
C ASN A 84 7.52 -0.96 9.62
N VAL A 85 8.18 -1.58 8.65
CA VAL A 85 7.63 -1.93 7.33
C VAL A 85 7.21 -3.39 7.35
N GLU A 86 5.97 -3.65 6.94
CA GLU A 86 5.42 -5.00 6.75
C GLU A 86 5.69 -5.52 5.34
N ARG A 87 5.48 -4.67 4.33
CA ARG A 87 5.77 -4.98 2.92
C ARG A 87 6.44 -3.78 2.26
N CYS A 88 7.47 -4.03 1.46
CA CYS A 88 8.10 -3.01 0.65
C CYS A 88 8.62 -3.63 -0.64
N PHE A 89 8.14 -3.16 -1.79
CA PHE A 89 8.59 -3.69 -3.08
C PHE A 89 8.37 -2.67 -4.21
N LEU A 90 9.32 -2.64 -5.14
CA LEU A 90 9.18 -1.97 -6.43
C LEU A 90 8.43 -2.86 -7.41
N VAL A 91 7.70 -2.24 -8.32
CA VAL A 91 7.02 -2.94 -9.41
C VAL A 91 7.92 -2.93 -10.65
N TYR A 92 8.13 -4.11 -11.21
CA TYR A 92 8.94 -4.35 -12.39
C TYR A 92 8.08 -4.79 -13.57
N SER A 93 8.59 -4.57 -14.78
CA SER A 93 8.03 -5.17 -15.99
C SER A 93 8.42 -6.65 -16.03
N GLU A 94 7.46 -7.54 -16.20
CA GLU A 94 7.72 -8.98 -16.38
C GLU A 94 8.43 -9.27 -17.70
N GLU A 95 8.20 -8.44 -18.73
CA GLU A 95 8.81 -8.61 -20.05
C GLU A 95 10.26 -8.13 -20.09
N THR A 96 10.56 -6.98 -19.46
CA THR A 96 11.87 -6.32 -19.58
C THR A 96 12.72 -6.40 -18.31
N GLY A 97 12.14 -6.79 -17.18
CA GLY A 97 12.79 -6.77 -15.86
C GLY A 97 13.07 -5.36 -15.32
N HIS A 98 12.74 -4.29 -16.05
CA HIS A 98 13.00 -2.92 -15.64
C HIS A 98 11.94 -2.41 -14.65
N SER A 99 12.36 -1.53 -13.73
CA SER A 99 11.44 -0.85 -12.81
C SER A 99 10.42 -0.02 -13.60
N LYS A 100 9.15 -0.09 -13.19
CA LYS A 100 8.08 0.76 -13.71
C LYS A 100 8.05 2.15 -13.04
N GLY A 101 9.00 2.44 -12.14
CA GLY A 101 9.12 3.75 -11.49
C GLY A 101 8.10 4.00 -10.37
N TYR A 102 7.53 2.93 -9.81
CA TYR A 102 6.71 3.00 -8.60
C TYR A 102 6.89 1.73 -7.74
N GLY A 103 6.55 1.87 -6.47
CA GLY A 103 6.57 0.78 -5.51
C GLY A 103 5.55 0.98 -4.41
N PHE A 104 5.37 -0.06 -3.61
CA PHE A 104 4.43 -0.09 -2.51
C PHE A 104 5.18 -0.26 -1.20
N VAL A 105 4.74 0.49 -0.19
CA VAL A 105 5.19 0.32 1.19
C VAL A 105 3.97 0.24 2.10
N GLU A 106 3.94 -0.81 2.91
CA GLU A 106 2.98 -0.99 3.99
C GLU A 106 3.69 -0.91 5.33
N TYR A 107 3.17 -0.07 6.22
CA TYR A 107 3.69 0.06 7.57
C TYR A 107 2.82 -0.70 8.57
N MET A 108 3.42 -1.12 9.69
CA MET A 108 2.66 -1.66 10.83
C MET A 108 1.63 -0.69 11.40
N LYS A 109 1.89 0.62 11.27
CA LYS A 109 1.07 1.69 11.87
C LYS A 109 0.66 2.69 10.81
N LYS A 110 -0.64 3.02 10.80
CA LYS A 110 -1.18 4.09 9.94
C LYS A 110 -0.47 5.43 10.14
N ASP A 111 -0.10 5.76 11.37
CA ASP A 111 0.64 7.01 11.67
C ASP A 111 2.00 7.06 10.98
N SER A 112 2.68 5.91 10.86
CA SER A 112 3.95 5.82 10.11
C SER A 112 3.72 6.06 8.62
N ALA A 113 2.68 5.47 8.04
CA ALA A 113 2.29 5.74 6.66
C ALA A 113 1.88 7.21 6.45
N ALA A 114 1.14 7.81 7.38
CA ALA A 114 0.73 9.21 7.28
C ALA A 114 1.93 10.16 7.27
N ARG A 115 2.93 9.91 8.13
CA ARG A 115 4.21 10.66 8.12
C ARG A 115 4.98 10.44 6.81
N ALA A 116 5.12 9.20 6.37
CA ALA A 116 5.80 8.87 5.11
C ALA A 116 5.15 9.62 3.93
N LYS A 117 3.82 9.60 3.83
CA LYS A 117 3.09 10.34 2.80
C LYS A 117 3.35 11.84 2.88
N SER A 118 3.29 12.43 4.08
CA SER A 118 3.51 13.86 4.29
C SER A 118 4.90 14.30 3.82
N ASP A 119 5.93 13.52 4.11
CA ASP A 119 7.32 13.89 3.83
C ASP A 119 7.76 13.53 2.40
N LEU A 120 7.18 12.48 1.81
CA LEU A 120 7.57 11.99 0.50
C LEU A 120 6.74 12.59 -0.64
N LEU A 121 5.48 13.01 -0.39
CA LEU A 121 4.67 13.63 -1.42
C LEU A 121 5.28 14.98 -1.84
N GLY A 122 5.64 15.13 -3.11
CA GLY A 122 6.29 16.33 -3.61
C GLY A 122 7.79 16.40 -3.33
N LYS A 123 8.39 15.37 -2.71
CA LYS A 123 9.84 15.32 -2.49
C LYS A 123 10.58 15.22 -3.82
N GLN A 124 11.60 16.06 -4.01
CA GLN A 124 12.51 15.93 -5.15
C GLN A 124 13.53 14.81 -4.91
N LEU A 125 13.67 13.94 -5.90
CA LEU A 125 14.62 12.84 -5.93
C LEU A 125 15.34 12.88 -7.29
N GLY A 126 16.49 13.56 -7.32
CA GLY A 126 17.15 13.92 -8.57
C GLY A 126 16.31 14.90 -9.37
N THR A 127 15.96 14.54 -10.61
CA THR A 127 15.11 15.36 -11.49
C THR A 127 13.61 15.02 -11.41
N ARG A 128 13.23 14.05 -10.55
CA ARG A 128 11.83 13.62 -10.39
C ARG A 128 11.24 14.13 -9.09
N THR A 129 9.95 14.41 -9.12
CA THR A 129 9.16 14.78 -7.94
C THR A 129 8.26 13.61 -7.58
N LEU A 130 8.45 13.05 -6.39
CA LEU A 130 7.73 11.86 -5.96
C LEU A 130 6.24 12.16 -5.79
N TYR A 131 5.42 11.18 -6.18
CA TYR A 131 3.98 11.21 -5.97
C TYR A 131 3.59 10.09 -5.03
N VAL A 132 2.77 10.39 -4.02
CA VAL A 132 2.40 9.42 -2.98
C VAL A 132 0.89 9.45 -2.73
N HIS A 133 0.26 8.29 -2.81
CA HIS A 133 -1.17 8.16 -2.51
C HIS A 133 -1.46 6.93 -1.64
N TRP A 134 -2.57 7.00 -0.91
CA TRP A 134 -3.11 5.86 -0.18
C TRP A 134 -3.57 4.79 -1.17
N THR A 135 -3.32 3.54 -0.83
CA THR A 135 -3.78 2.40 -1.63
C THR A 135 -4.56 1.44 -0.75
N ASP A 136 -5.63 0.87 -1.27
CA ASP A 136 -6.38 -0.19 -0.62
C ASP A 136 -5.62 -1.51 -0.78
N GLY A 137 -5.04 -2.00 0.31
CA GLY A 137 -4.23 -3.22 0.29
C GLY A 137 -5.05 -4.50 0.09
N THR A 138 -6.38 -4.45 0.21
CA THR A 138 -7.26 -5.59 -0.07
C THR A 138 -7.37 -5.90 -1.57
N GLN A 139 -6.99 -4.94 -2.43
CA GLN A 139 -7.10 -5.04 -3.89
C GLN A 139 -5.74 -5.20 -4.59
N LEU A 140 -4.65 -5.44 -3.85
CA LEU A 140 -3.34 -5.69 -4.46
C LEU A 140 -3.22 -7.15 -4.95
N THR A 141 -3.73 -7.44 -6.15
CA THR A 141 -3.37 -8.66 -6.89
C THR A 141 -2.21 -8.37 -7.86
N PRO A 142 -1.42 -9.37 -8.29
CA PRO A 142 -0.35 -9.17 -9.27
C PRO A 142 -0.82 -8.43 -10.53
N GLU A 143 -2.06 -8.65 -10.97
CA GLU A 143 -2.65 -7.99 -12.14
C GLU A 143 -2.98 -6.52 -11.86
N LEU A 144 -3.37 -6.19 -10.63
CA LEU A 144 -3.72 -4.82 -10.19
C LEU A 144 -2.49 -4.01 -9.75
N LEU A 145 -1.34 -4.65 -9.54
CA LEU A 145 -0.06 -3.97 -9.40
C LEU A 145 0.35 -3.25 -10.68
N GLN A 146 -0.19 -3.63 -11.84
CA GLN A 146 0.10 -2.98 -13.10
C GLN A 146 -0.78 -1.74 -13.31
N SER A 147 -0.20 -0.55 -13.11
CA SER A 147 -0.87 0.70 -13.46
C SER A 147 -1.35 0.68 -14.91
N ARG A 148 -2.62 1.04 -15.10
CA ARG A 148 -3.23 1.28 -16.43
C ARG A 148 -3.09 2.74 -16.89
N CYS A 149 -2.53 3.59 -16.04
CA CYS A 149 -2.35 5.01 -16.29
C CYS A 149 -0.87 5.31 -16.56
N LEU A 150 -0.64 6.15 -17.57
CA LEU A 150 0.68 6.69 -17.91
C LEU A 150 0.74 8.16 -17.53
N CYS A 151 1.90 8.62 -17.05
CA CYS A 151 2.19 10.03 -16.89
C CYS A 151 3.11 10.46 -18.04
N VAL A 152 2.71 11.47 -18.80
CA VAL A 152 3.50 12.03 -19.90
C VAL A 152 4.06 13.37 -19.45
N ASP A 153 5.37 13.43 -19.27
CA ASP A 153 6.08 14.65 -18.86
C ASP A 153 6.88 15.25 -20.03
N LYS A 154 7.43 16.45 -19.80
CA LYS A 154 8.31 17.17 -20.75
C LYS A 154 7.69 17.45 -22.13
N LEU A 155 6.39 17.71 -22.15
CA LEU A 155 5.72 18.22 -23.34
C LEU A 155 6.26 19.62 -23.71
N PRO A 156 6.21 20.01 -25.00
CA PRO A 156 6.60 21.35 -25.44
C PRO A 156 5.88 22.44 -24.64
N HIS A 157 6.54 23.59 -24.44
CA HIS A 157 5.91 24.72 -23.77
C HIS A 157 4.65 25.18 -24.52
N GLY A 158 3.52 25.27 -23.81
CA GLY A 158 2.23 25.65 -24.41
C GLY A 158 1.55 24.53 -25.21
N TYR A 159 2.01 23.28 -25.11
CA TYR A 159 1.37 22.15 -25.78
C TYR A 159 -0.08 21.97 -25.29
N ALA A 160 -1.03 22.04 -26.22
CA ALA A 160 -2.47 21.93 -25.95
C ALA A 160 -3.20 20.99 -26.91
N ASP A 161 -2.50 20.37 -27.87
CA ASP A 161 -3.11 19.47 -28.85
C ASP A 161 -3.29 18.05 -28.30
N LEU A 162 -4.37 17.87 -27.54
CA LEU A 162 -4.75 16.55 -27.01
C LEU A 162 -5.11 15.55 -28.11
N ALA A 163 -5.55 16.01 -29.28
CA ALA A 163 -5.93 15.13 -30.39
C ALA A 163 -4.68 14.52 -31.05
N GLU A 164 -3.62 15.30 -31.21
CA GLU A 164 -2.31 14.80 -31.62
C GLU A 164 -1.77 13.81 -30.59
N LEU A 165 -1.74 14.17 -29.30
CA LEU A 165 -1.24 13.28 -28.25
C LEU A 165 -1.97 11.93 -28.25
N ARG A 166 -3.31 11.96 -28.30
CA ARG A 166 -4.13 10.75 -28.38
C ARG A 166 -3.81 9.91 -29.61
N ARG A 167 -3.59 10.54 -30.77
CA ARG A 167 -3.22 9.87 -32.02
C ARG A 167 -1.88 9.15 -31.90
N VAL A 168 -0.87 9.81 -31.31
CA VAL A 168 0.46 9.25 -31.09
C VAL A 168 0.38 8.00 -30.20
N PHE A 169 -0.35 8.07 -29.09
CA PHE A 169 -0.51 6.94 -28.18
C PHE A 169 -1.42 5.82 -28.73
N SER A 170 -2.24 6.10 -29.75
CA SER A 170 -3.15 5.11 -30.36
C SER A 170 -2.50 4.20 -31.40
N SER A 171 -1.18 4.28 -31.61
CA SER A 171 -0.47 3.48 -32.61
C SER A 171 -0.56 1.97 -32.40
N THR A 172 -0.65 1.52 -31.14
CA THR A 172 -0.85 0.11 -30.78
C THR A 172 -2.19 -0.13 -30.10
N HIS A 173 -2.54 0.69 -29.10
CA HIS A 173 -3.78 0.59 -28.34
C HIS A 173 -4.36 1.98 -28.11
N THR A 174 -5.65 2.17 -28.35
CA THR A 174 -6.31 3.45 -28.10
C THR A 174 -6.47 3.69 -26.60
N PRO A 175 -5.99 4.81 -26.03
CA PRO A 175 -6.15 5.09 -24.62
C PRO A 175 -7.62 5.32 -24.28
N VAL A 176 -8.08 4.73 -23.18
CA VAL A 176 -9.45 4.87 -22.68
C VAL A 176 -9.70 6.29 -22.16
N PHE A 177 -8.66 6.93 -21.60
CA PHE A 177 -8.69 8.30 -21.07
C PHE A 177 -7.38 9.02 -21.41
N CYS A 178 -7.46 10.31 -21.75
CA CYS A 178 -6.32 11.18 -22.05
C CYS A 178 -6.75 12.62 -21.73
N GLN A 179 -5.98 13.30 -20.86
CA GLN A 179 -6.21 14.66 -20.39
C GLN A 179 -4.87 15.41 -20.34
#